data_AF-A0A535CA33-F1
#
_entry.id   AF-A0A535CA33-F1
#
_cell.length_a   1.000
_cell.length_b   1.000
_cell.length_c   1.000
_cell.angle_alpha   90.00
_cell.angle_beta   90.00
_cell.angle_gamma   90.00
#
_symmetry.space_group_name_H-M   'P 1'
#
loop_
_entity.id
_entity.type
_entity.pdbx_description
1 polymer ?
#
loop_
_entity_poly.entity_id
_entity_poly.type
_entity_poly.pdbx_seq_one_letter_code
_entity_poly.pdbx_strand_id
1 'polypeptide(L)'
;MTPNTNLQDRIKHVFVVMLENRSFDHLLGLSHIQGIDAVSGQPTTLDGLNARNDWNLDPQGKKVVASSPADWTMSFDPGHEFNDVKEQLCGAGGNYPHITNSGFVTNYSKIDPANPGEIMKCYAMDQLPVL
;
A
#
# COMPACT_ATOMS: atom_id res chain seq x y z
N MET A 1 -36.97 27.27 -14.67
CA MET A 1 -36.16 26.05 -14.87
C MET A 1 -35.56 25.70 -13.52
N THR A 2 -36.03 24.64 -12.88
CA THR A 2 -35.41 24.12 -11.66
C THR A 2 -34.05 23.53 -12.04
N PRO A 3 -32.95 23.86 -11.34
CA PRO A 3 -31.66 23.26 -11.63
C PRO A 3 -31.79 21.76 -11.40
N ASN A 4 -31.40 20.97 -12.39
CA ASN A 4 -31.38 19.53 -12.27
C ASN A 4 -30.34 19.15 -11.20
N THR A 5 -30.81 18.66 -10.05
CA THR A 5 -30.01 18.37 -8.84
C THR A 5 -29.36 16.98 -8.88
N ASN A 6 -29.55 16.21 -9.95
CA ASN A 6 -29.01 14.87 -10.04
C ASN A 6 -27.49 14.93 -10.35
N LEU A 7 -26.66 14.47 -9.42
CA LEU A 7 -25.19 14.43 -9.54
C LEU A 7 -24.72 13.74 -10.82
N GLN A 8 -25.46 12.72 -11.26
CA GLN A 8 -25.18 11.95 -12.48
C GLN A 8 -25.27 12.80 -13.74
N ASP A 9 -26.09 13.87 -13.74
CA ASP A 9 -26.24 14.76 -14.89
C ASP A 9 -25.16 15.84 -14.97
N ARG A 10 -24.32 15.99 -13.93
CA ARG A 10 -23.28 17.04 -13.85
C ARG A 10 -21.92 16.61 -14.41
N ILE A 11 -21.56 15.33 -14.30
CA ILE A 11 -20.31 14.82 -14.86
C ILE A 11 -20.53 14.50 -16.34
N LYS A 12 -19.81 15.20 -17.24
CA LYS A 12 -19.94 15.03 -18.69
C LYS A 12 -18.83 14.15 -19.30
N HIS A 13 -17.67 14.11 -18.65
CA HIS A 13 -16.50 13.38 -19.11
C HIS A 13 -15.78 12.75 -17.91
N VAL A 14 -15.33 11.51 -18.07
CA VAL A 14 -14.51 10.80 -17.09
C VAL A 14 -13.24 10.37 -17.81
N PHE A 15 -12.09 10.80 -17.29
CA PHE A 15 -10.79 10.32 -17.72
C PHE A 15 -10.24 9.42 -16.62
N VAL A 16 -9.90 8.18 -16.98
CA VAL A 16 -9.31 7.21 -16.05
C VAL A 16 -7.83 7.10 -16.38
N VAL A 17 -6.99 7.55 -15.45
CA VAL A 17 -5.54 7.32 -15.51
C VAL A 17 -5.25 6.06 -14.69
N MET A 18 -4.79 5.01 -15.37
CA MET A 18 -4.39 3.76 -14.72
C MET A 18 -2.86 3.78 -14.55
N LEU A 19 -2.43 3.80 -13.30
CA LEU A 19 -1.03 3.64 -12.93
C LEU A 19 -0.77 2.15 -12.59
N GLU A 20 0.51 1.76 -12.57
CA GLU A 20 0.93 0.37 -12.40
C GLU A 20 1.82 0.19 -11.15
N ASN A 21 1.86 -1.04 -10.65
CA ASN A 21 2.85 -1.60 -9.73
C ASN A 21 3.19 -0.81 -8.46
N ARG A 22 2.23 -0.11 -7.88
CA ARG A 22 2.38 0.52 -6.55
C ARG A 22 1.15 0.25 -5.69
N SER A 23 1.37 -0.36 -4.52
CA SER A 23 0.32 -0.55 -3.53
C SER A 23 -0.05 0.78 -2.88
N PHE A 24 -1.24 0.83 -2.29
CA PHE A 24 -1.68 1.99 -1.52
C PHE A 24 -0.67 2.38 -0.44
N ASP A 25 -0.22 1.42 0.37
CA ASP A 25 0.71 1.69 1.46
C ASP A 25 2.08 2.17 0.98
N HIS A 26 2.58 1.64 -0.14
CA HIS A 26 3.83 2.10 -0.72
C HIS A 26 3.75 3.59 -1.12
N LEU A 27 2.59 4.05 -1.62
CA LEU A 27 2.39 5.46 -1.95
C LEU A 27 2.07 6.31 -0.70
N LEU A 28 1.10 5.89 0.10
CA LEU A 28 0.41 6.76 1.06
C LEU A 28 0.39 6.22 2.49
N GLY A 29 0.90 5.01 2.73
CA GLY A 29 0.75 4.31 4.01
C GLY A 29 1.26 5.11 5.21
N LEU A 30 2.36 5.86 5.04
CA LEU A 30 2.95 6.71 6.09
C LEU A 30 2.72 8.22 5.87
N SER A 31 1.78 8.59 5.00
CA SER A 31 1.50 10.00 4.68
C SER A 31 0.76 10.77 5.78
N HIS A 32 0.01 10.06 6.64
CA HIS A 32 -0.83 10.66 7.68
C HIS A 32 -1.80 11.74 7.16
N ILE A 33 -2.27 11.60 5.92
CA ILE A 33 -3.25 12.52 5.31
C ILE A 33 -4.49 12.60 6.20
N GLN A 34 -4.92 13.84 6.47
CA GLN A 34 -6.12 14.16 7.24
C GLN A 34 -7.23 14.60 6.28
N GLY A 35 -8.47 14.28 6.63
CA GLY A 35 -9.62 14.62 5.80
C GLY A 35 -10.91 14.69 6.59
N ILE A 36 -12.02 14.72 5.85
CA ILE A 36 -13.38 14.67 6.39
C ILE A 36 -14.03 13.42 5.83
N ASP A 37 -14.54 12.56 6.70
CA ASP A 37 -15.29 11.38 6.29
C ASP A 37 -16.58 11.80 5.58
N ALA A 38 -16.81 11.29 4.37
CA ALA A 38 -17.90 11.75 3.51
C ALA A 38 -19.29 11.36 4.04
N VAL A 39 -19.38 10.36 4.93
CA VAL A 39 -20.66 9.86 5.46
C VAL A 39 -21.02 10.58 6.76
N SER A 40 -20.08 10.67 7.71
CA SER A 40 -20.28 11.25 9.04
C SER A 40 -19.99 12.75 9.11
N GLY A 41 -19.25 13.30 8.15
CA GLY A 41 -18.79 14.69 8.14
C GLY A 41 -17.76 15.01 9.23
N GLN A 42 -17.20 14.01 9.91
CA GLN A 42 -16.22 14.20 10.99
C GLN A 42 -14.78 14.20 10.47
N PRO A 43 -13.84 14.85 11.19
CA PRO A 43 -12.41 14.70 10.93
C PRO A 43 -12.01 13.22 10.96
N THR A 44 -11.23 12.82 9.97
CA THR A 44 -10.70 11.46 9.84
C THR A 44 -9.24 11.50 9.37
N THR A 45 -8.57 10.37 9.47
CA THR A 45 -7.23 10.15 8.91
C THR A 45 -7.28 9.00 7.93
N LEU A 46 -6.32 8.99 7.01
CA LEU A 46 -6.08 7.85 6.12
C LEU A 46 -5.94 6.55 6.93
N ASP A 47 -6.54 5.47 6.44
CA ASP A 47 -6.31 4.11 6.96
C ASP A 47 -4.95 3.64 6.44
N GLY A 48 -3.91 3.99 7.18
CA GLY A 48 -2.52 3.77 6.80
C GLY A 48 -1.74 3.01 7.86
N LEU A 49 -0.43 3.00 7.67
CA LEU A 49 0.51 2.26 8.50
C LEU A 49 0.95 3.06 9.73
N ASN A 50 1.34 2.30 10.74
CA ASN A 50 2.02 2.72 11.94
C ASN A 50 3.39 2.05 11.97
N ALA A 51 4.45 2.82 11.68
CA ALA A 51 5.84 2.35 11.65
C ALA A 51 6.34 1.70 12.96
N ARG A 52 5.61 1.81 14.07
CA ARG A 52 5.94 1.11 15.33
C ARG A 52 5.34 -0.29 15.42
N ASN A 53 4.22 -0.53 14.75
CA ASN A 53 3.40 -1.72 14.93
C ASN A 53 3.28 -2.56 13.67
N ASP A 54 3.46 -1.97 12.49
CA ASP A 54 3.38 -2.67 11.22
C ASP A 54 4.76 -3.14 10.79
N TRP A 55 4.93 -4.45 10.82
CA TRP A 55 6.17 -5.13 10.50
C TRP A 55 5.91 -6.53 9.96
N ASN A 56 6.88 -7.06 9.25
CA ASN A 56 6.95 -8.46 8.85
C ASN A 56 8.25 -9.08 9.38
N LEU A 57 8.31 -10.40 9.42
CA LEU A 57 9.57 -11.10 9.71
C LEU A 57 10.30 -11.36 8.41
N ASP A 58 11.62 -11.15 8.43
CA ASP A 58 12.47 -11.71 7.39
C ASP A 58 12.63 -13.23 7.57
N PRO A 59 13.23 -13.95 6.60
CA PRO A 59 13.45 -15.39 6.72
C PRO A 59 14.32 -15.81 7.91
N GLN A 60 15.03 -14.87 8.56
CA GLN A 60 15.85 -15.08 9.75
C GLN A 60 15.08 -14.78 11.05
N GLY A 61 13.82 -14.38 10.97
CA GLY A 61 12.98 -14.05 12.12
C GLY A 61 13.23 -12.65 12.70
N LYS A 62 13.94 -11.78 11.98
CA LYS A 62 14.13 -10.38 12.37
C LYS A 62 12.95 -9.55 11.87
N LYS A 63 12.49 -8.63 12.73
CA LYS A 63 11.46 -7.67 12.36
C LYS A 63 11.97 -6.65 11.35
N VAL A 64 11.21 -6.48 10.27
CA VAL A 64 11.33 -5.40 9.29
C VAL A 64 10.08 -4.55 9.43
N VAL A 65 10.25 -3.33 9.93
CA VAL A 65 9.15 -2.37 10.14
C VAL A 65 8.86 -1.62 8.84
N ALA A 66 7.60 -1.22 8.65
CA ALA A 66 7.26 -0.23 7.64
C ALA A 66 8.06 1.06 7.87
N SER A 67 8.63 1.63 6.82
CA SER A 67 9.52 2.79 6.94
C SER A 67 9.44 3.71 5.72
N SER A 68 10.00 4.91 5.84
CA SER A 68 10.06 5.92 4.79
C SER A 68 11.40 6.67 4.91
N PRO A 69 12.01 7.17 3.82
CA PRO A 69 11.54 7.12 2.42
C PRO A 69 11.83 5.81 1.70
N ALA A 70 11.01 5.50 0.70
CA ALA A 70 11.29 4.48 -0.31
C ALA A 70 12.21 5.03 -1.41
N ASP A 71 12.93 4.12 -2.07
CA ASP A 71 13.68 4.45 -3.28
C ASP A 71 12.71 4.72 -4.44
N TRP A 72 13.06 5.65 -5.33
CA TRP A 72 12.25 5.99 -6.51
C TRP A 72 12.00 4.81 -7.44
N THR A 73 12.95 3.88 -7.47
CA THR A 73 12.91 2.69 -8.30
C THR A 73 13.36 1.50 -7.47
N MET A 74 12.55 0.44 -7.45
CA MET A 74 12.98 -0.84 -6.93
C MET A 74 13.86 -1.52 -7.97
N SER A 75 14.96 -2.13 -7.52
CA SER A 75 15.87 -2.87 -8.42
C SER A 75 15.21 -4.12 -9.00
N PHE A 76 14.25 -4.69 -8.26
CA PHE A 76 13.50 -5.86 -8.67
C PHE A 76 12.01 -5.65 -8.43
N ASP A 77 11.20 -6.12 -9.39
CA ASP A 77 9.75 -6.05 -9.31
C ASP A 77 9.23 -7.02 -8.23
N PRO A 78 8.36 -6.57 -7.30
CA PRO A 78 7.73 -7.46 -6.34
C PRO A 78 6.88 -8.54 -7.03
N GLY A 79 6.84 -9.73 -6.42
CA GLY A 79 5.94 -10.79 -6.86
C GLY A 79 4.50 -10.31 -6.80
N HIS A 80 3.79 -10.39 -7.91
CA HIS A 80 2.41 -9.90 -8.04
C HIS A 80 1.48 -10.95 -8.66
N GLU A 81 1.96 -12.19 -8.81
CA GLU A 81 1.14 -13.32 -9.22
C GLU A 81 0.29 -13.85 -8.06
N PHE A 82 -0.73 -14.64 -8.38
CA PHE A 82 -1.66 -15.17 -7.38
C PHE A 82 -0.96 -15.86 -6.19
N ASN A 83 0.05 -16.68 -6.45
CA ASN A 83 0.76 -17.39 -5.38
C ASN A 83 1.62 -16.46 -4.52
N ASP A 84 2.16 -15.39 -5.10
CA ASP A 84 2.92 -14.38 -4.36
C ASP A 84 2.00 -13.62 -3.44
N VAL A 85 0.90 -13.08 -3.98
CA VAL A 85 -0.09 -12.33 -3.20
C VAL A 85 -0.70 -13.21 -2.10
N LYS A 86 -0.96 -14.50 -2.38
CA LYS A 86 -1.44 -15.45 -1.38
C LYS A 86 -0.44 -15.60 -0.22
N GLU A 87 0.86 -15.70 -0.50
CA GLU A 87 1.90 -15.76 0.54
C GLU A 87 2.02 -14.44 1.29
N GLN A 88 2.04 -13.31 0.60
CA GLN A 88 2.10 -11.98 1.20
C GLN A 88 0.98 -11.77 2.23
N LEU A 89 -0.26 -12.10 1.83
CA LEU A 89 -1.44 -11.97 2.67
C LEU A 89 -1.52 -13.01 3.79
N CYS A 90 -1.17 -14.27 3.53
CA CYS A 90 -1.39 -15.36 4.49
C CYS A 90 -0.14 -15.74 5.31
N GLY A 91 1.00 -15.10 5.04
CA GLY A 91 2.30 -15.47 5.59
C GLY A 91 2.98 -16.60 4.80
N ALA A 92 4.17 -16.98 5.24
CA ALA A 92 5.00 -18.00 4.60
C ALA A 92 4.20 -19.29 4.30
N GLY A 93 4.26 -19.76 3.05
CA GLY A 93 3.51 -20.94 2.59
C GLY A 93 2.08 -20.66 2.11
N GLY A 94 1.53 -19.47 2.35
CA GLY A 94 0.26 -19.03 1.74
C GLY A 94 -0.97 -19.83 2.20
N ASN A 95 -1.09 -20.08 3.51
CA ASN A 95 -2.17 -20.89 4.09
C ASN A 95 -3.53 -20.16 4.12
N TYR A 96 -4.13 -20.00 2.95
CA TYR A 96 -5.47 -19.44 2.77
C TYR A 96 -6.53 -20.34 3.43
N PRO A 97 -7.59 -19.79 4.07
CA PRO A 97 -8.04 -18.39 4.04
C PRO A 97 -7.52 -17.50 5.17
N HIS A 98 -6.53 -17.93 5.94
CA HIS A 98 -6.07 -17.14 7.08
C HIS A 98 -5.15 -16.00 6.64
N ILE A 99 -5.64 -14.75 6.74
CA ILE A 99 -4.90 -13.54 6.35
C ILE A 99 -4.26 -12.93 7.59
N THR A 100 -2.95 -12.68 7.51
CA THR A 100 -2.13 -12.08 8.57
C THR A 100 -1.25 -10.94 8.08
N ASN A 101 -1.19 -10.68 6.77
CA ASN A 101 -0.34 -9.66 6.14
C ASN A 101 1.14 -9.80 6.55
N SER A 102 1.61 -11.03 6.76
CA SER A 102 2.90 -11.30 7.38
C SER A 102 3.98 -11.84 6.43
N GLY A 103 3.66 -12.01 5.15
CA GLY A 103 4.52 -12.70 4.18
C GLY A 103 5.23 -11.81 3.16
N PHE A 104 5.11 -10.48 3.24
CA PHE A 104 5.67 -9.55 2.24
C PHE A 104 7.20 -9.69 2.14
N VAL A 105 7.88 -9.66 3.28
CA VAL A 105 9.36 -9.76 3.32
C VAL A 105 9.82 -11.17 2.94
N THR A 106 9.14 -12.21 3.41
CA THR A 106 9.49 -13.59 3.06
C THR A 106 9.29 -13.88 1.57
N ASN A 107 8.21 -13.35 0.96
CA ASN A 107 7.98 -13.49 -0.47
C ASN A 107 9.02 -12.69 -1.27
N TYR A 108 9.25 -11.42 -0.94
CA TYR A 108 10.22 -10.57 -1.65
C TYR A 108 11.67 -11.07 -1.51
N SER A 109 12.01 -11.73 -0.40
CA SER A 109 13.34 -12.33 -0.21
C SER A 109 13.71 -13.41 -1.24
N LYS A 110 12.72 -13.96 -1.96
CA LYS A 110 12.96 -14.90 -3.06
C LYS A 110 13.44 -14.20 -4.34
N ILE A 111 13.22 -12.89 -4.42
CA ILE A 111 13.55 -12.02 -5.56
C ILE A 111 14.79 -11.21 -5.24
N ASP A 112 14.81 -10.51 -4.09
CA ASP A 112 15.98 -9.79 -3.57
C ASP A 112 16.37 -10.32 -2.17
N PRO A 113 17.19 -11.38 -2.10
CA PRO A 113 17.70 -11.89 -0.84
C PRO A 113 18.62 -10.92 -0.11
N ALA A 114 19.22 -9.95 -0.82
CA ALA A 114 20.16 -9.00 -0.23
C ALA A 114 19.43 -7.86 0.49
N ASN A 115 18.30 -7.41 -0.04
CA ASN A 115 17.49 -6.33 0.53
C ASN A 115 16.00 -6.70 0.61
N PRO A 116 15.61 -7.77 1.32
CA PRO A 116 14.22 -8.22 1.38
C PRO A 116 13.29 -7.22 2.05
N GLY A 117 13.83 -6.24 2.79
CA GLY A 117 13.08 -5.20 3.46
C GLY A 117 12.68 -4.01 2.57
N GLU A 118 13.18 -3.90 1.33
CA GLU A 118 12.78 -2.83 0.41
C GLU A 118 11.27 -2.81 0.17
N ILE A 119 10.64 -3.99 0.18
CA ILE A 119 9.19 -4.15 0.02
C ILE A 119 8.37 -3.45 1.12
N MET A 120 8.98 -3.16 2.27
CA MET A 120 8.33 -2.53 3.42
C MET A 120 8.50 -1.00 3.45
N LYS A 121 9.12 -0.41 2.42
CA LYS A 121 9.29 1.05 2.37
C LYS A 121 8.11 1.74 1.70
N CYS A 122 7.76 2.91 2.22
CA CYS A 122 6.75 3.82 1.71
C CYS A 122 7.40 5.13 1.26
N TYR A 123 6.87 5.74 0.21
CA TYR A 123 7.26 7.09 -0.15
C TYR A 123 6.95 8.08 0.98
N ALA A 124 7.84 9.04 1.15
CA ALA A 124 7.59 10.20 2.00
C ALA A 124 6.63 11.17 1.29
N MET A 125 5.96 12.02 2.07
CA MET A 125 4.99 12.99 1.54
C MET A 125 5.61 13.94 0.51
N ASP A 126 6.88 14.32 0.69
CA ASP A 126 7.62 15.18 -0.23
C ASP A 126 8.07 14.47 -1.53
N GLN A 127 8.03 13.13 -1.57
CA GLN A 127 8.30 12.35 -2.77
C GLN A 127 7.08 12.27 -3.71
N LEU A 128 5.88 12.57 -3.23
CA LEU A 128 4.64 12.51 -4.03
C LEU A 128 3.92 13.87 -4.07
N PRO A 129 4.58 14.97 -4.47
CA PRO A 129 4.05 16.33 -4.29
C PRO A 129 2.85 16.69 -5.17
N VAL A 130 2.52 15.85 -6.16
CA VAL A 130 1.42 16.08 -7.12
C VAL A 130 0.21 15.18 -6.84
N LEU A 131 0.39 14.16 -5.99
CA LEU A 131 -0.72 13.30 -5.55
C LEU A 131 -1.46 13.90 -4.35
#